data_AF-A0A0A3Z9T8-F1
#
_entry.id   AF-A0A0A3Z9T8-F1
#
_cell.length_a   1.000
_cell.length_b   1.000
_cell.length_c   1.000
_cell.angle_alpha   90.00
_cell.angle_beta   90.00
_cell.angle_gamma   90.00
#
_symmetry.space_group_name_H-M   'P 1'
#
loop_
_entity.id
_entity.type
_entity.pdbx_description
1 polymer ?
#
loop_
_entity_poly.entity_id
_entity_poly.type
_entity_poly.pdbx_seq_one_letter_code
_entity_poly.pdbx_strand_id
1 'polypeptide(L)'
;MSFYFDDNNAYKSYLINGFGFEIKGEYLVSPQNPHVPSAMYKITNDRVSFPYHFREIEGVIDVDRKKFILGQHEYELISQHKQPWQG
;
A
#
# COMPACT_ATOMS: atom_id res chain seq x y z
N MET A 1 1.63 9.85 -16.41
CA MET A 1 2.25 9.70 -15.08
C MET A 1 1.39 8.74 -14.26
N SER A 2 1.96 7.71 -13.63
CA SER A 2 1.16 6.68 -12.92
C SER A 2 0.97 7.02 -11.44
N PHE A 3 0.03 6.32 -10.80
CA PHE A 3 -0.16 6.39 -9.35
C PHE A 3 1.09 5.87 -8.60
N TYR A 4 1.79 4.88 -9.16
CA TYR A 4 2.87 4.17 -8.49
C TYR A 4 4.28 4.75 -8.73
N PHE A 5 4.47 5.54 -9.79
CA PHE A 5 5.76 6.10 -10.18
C PHE A 5 5.69 7.60 -10.47
N ASP A 6 6.77 8.33 -10.19
CA ASP A 6 6.93 9.74 -10.55
C ASP A 6 7.50 9.94 -11.97
N ASP A 7 7.81 11.19 -12.32
CA ASP A 7 8.26 11.56 -13.68
C ASP A 7 9.67 11.05 -13.98
N ASN A 8 10.43 10.73 -12.93
CA ASN A 8 11.77 10.16 -13.02
C ASN A 8 11.75 8.63 -12.92
N ASN A 9 10.56 8.02 -13.01
CA ASN A 9 10.34 6.58 -12.84
C ASN A 9 10.75 6.07 -11.44
N ALA A 10 10.81 6.95 -10.44
CA ALA A 10 11.05 6.57 -9.05
C ALA A 10 9.74 6.14 -8.37
N TYR A 11 9.85 5.21 -7.42
CA TYR A 11 8.69 4.70 -6.68
C TYR A 11 8.03 5.78 -5.82
N LYS A 12 6.74 6.00 -6.01
CA LYS A 12 5.91 6.73 -5.07
C LYS A 12 5.58 5.85 -3.87
N SER A 13 5.44 6.47 -2.71
CA SER A 13 5.07 5.79 -1.47
C SER A 13 3.80 6.42 -0.89
N TYR A 14 2.90 5.58 -0.37
CA TYR A 14 1.68 6.00 0.29
C TYR A 14 1.51 5.23 1.60
N LEU A 15 1.26 5.93 2.70
CA LEU A 15 0.87 5.32 3.96
C LEU A 15 -0.64 5.05 3.94
N ILE A 16 -1.05 3.84 4.35
CA ILE A 16 -2.45 3.49 4.56
C ILE A 16 -2.82 3.87 5.99
N ASN A 17 -3.42 5.06 6.14
CA ASN A 17 -3.72 5.66 7.43
C ASN A 17 -4.67 4.77 8.25
N GLY A 18 -4.31 4.47 9.50
CA GLY A 18 -5.08 3.61 10.39
C GLY A 18 -4.92 2.09 10.16
N PHE A 19 -4.25 1.66 9.08
CA PHE A 19 -3.92 0.25 8.84
C PHE A 19 -2.43 -0.06 9.12
N GLY A 20 -1.56 0.94 8.99
CA GLY A 20 -0.14 0.83 9.31
C GLY A 20 0.70 0.17 8.22
N PHE A 21 0.14 -0.04 7.03
CA PHE A 21 0.85 -0.58 5.87
C PHE A 21 1.22 0.55 4.92
N GLU A 22 2.14 0.28 4.01
CA GLU A 22 2.59 1.23 3.01
C GLU A 22 2.47 0.66 1.61
N ILE A 23 1.98 1.43 0.65
CA ILE A 23 2.13 1.13 -0.78
C ILE A 23 3.45 1.74 -1.23
N LYS A 24 4.35 0.94 -1.81
CA LYS A 24 5.63 1.39 -2.39
C LYS A 24 5.76 0.87 -3.81
N GLY A 25 5.59 1.75 -4.80
CA GLY A 25 5.46 1.33 -6.18
C GLY A 25 4.35 0.29 -6.32
N GLU A 26 4.64 -0.83 -6.98
CA GLU A 26 3.68 -1.92 -7.23
C GLU A 26 3.55 -2.94 -6.08
N TYR A 27 3.91 -2.56 -4.86
CA TYR A 27 3.87 -3.45 -3.70
C TYR A 27 3.13 -2.83 -2.51
N LEU A 28 2.36 -3.66 -1.81
CA LEU A 28 1.90 -3.41 -0.46
C LEU A 28 2.94 -3.97 0.53
N VAL A 29 3.46 -3.12 1.39
CA VAL A 29 4.48 -3.43 2.38
C VAL A 29 3.82 -3.44 3.76
N SER A 30 3.79 -4.62 4.38
CA SER A 30 3.44 -4.75 5.79
C SER A 30 4.73 -4.63 6.61
N PRO A 31 4.92 -3.56 7.40
CA PRO A 31 5.94 -3.58 8.44
C PRO A 31 5.59 -4.64 9.51
N GLN A 32 6.47 -4.84 10.50
CA GLN A 32 6.21 -5.78 11.59
C GLN A 32 4.81 -5.55 12.20
N ASN A 33 3.88 -6.46 11.92
CA ASN A 33 2.52 -6.43 12.41
C ASN A 33 2.24 -7.78 13.11
N PRO A 34 1.60 -7.79 14.29
CA PRO A 34 1.28 -9.04 15.01
C PRO A 34 0.33 -9.97 14.24
N HIS A 35 -0.43 -9.44 13.28
CA HIS A 35 -1.51 -10.12 12.58
C HIS A 35 -1.20 -10.40 11.10
N VAL A 36 -0.12 -9.83 10.56
CA VAL A 36 0.34 -10.00 9.18
C VAL A 36 1.86 -10.19 9.16
N PRO A 37 2.38 -11.23 8.50
CA PRO A 37 3.81 -11.41 8.30
C PRO A 37 4.45 -10.16 7.68
N SER A 38 5.61 -9.77 8.20
CA SER A 38 6.42 -8.71 7.57
C SER A 38 6.83 -9.17 6.17
N ALA A 39 6.21 -8.59 5.14
CA ALA A 39 6.38 -9.02 3.75
C ALA A 39 5.99 -7.91 2.76
N MET A 40 6.36 -8.13 1.50
CA MET A 40 5.92 -7.34 0.36
C MET A 40 4.95 -8.17 -0.48
N TYR A 41 3.75 -7.65 -0.71
CA TYR A 41 2.70 -8.28 -1.50
C TYR A 41 2.54 -7.54 -2.82
N LYS A 42 2.61 -8.25 -3.94
CA LYS A 42 2.53 -7.64 -5.27
C LYS A 42 1.11 -7.14 -5.53
N ILE A 43 0.99 -5.88 -5.96
CA ILE A 43 -0.27 -5.32 -6.45
C ILE A 43 -0.44 -5.72 -7.92
N THR A 44 -1.63 -6.22 -8.26
CA THR A 44 -2.01 -6.63 -9.62
C THR A 44 -3.38 -6.07 -9.94
N ASN A 45 -3.51 -5.26 -10.99
CA ASN A 45 -4.76 -4.59 -11.38
C ASN A 45 -5.46 -3.88 -10.20
N ASP A 46 -4.69 -3.08 -9.46
CA ASP A 46 -5.13 -2.34 -8.28
C ASP A 46 -5.61 -3.19 -7.09
N ARG A 47 -5.36 -4.51 -7.13
CA ARG A 47 -5.71 -5.46 -6.06
C ARG A 47 -4.47 -6.07 -5.45
N VAL A 48 -4.58 -6.47 -4.18
CA VAL A 48 -3.50 -7.15 -3.48
C VAL A 48 -4.06 -8.15 -2.47
N SER A 49 -3.60 -9.40 -2.57
CA SER A 49 -3.94 -10.45 -1.61
C SER A 49 -2.83 -10.61 -0.59
N PHE A 50 -3.20 -10.72 0.68
CA PHE A 50 -2.25 -10.94 1.77
C PHE A 50 -2.92 -11.68 2.93
N PRO A 51 -2.15 -12.45 3.73
CA PRO A 51 -2.67 -13.12 4.91
C PRO A 51 -2.96 -12.12 6.04
N TYR A 52 -4.15 -12.23 6.63
CA TYR A 52 -4.61 -11.46 7.79
C TYR A 52 -5.34 -12.39 8.75
N HIS A 53 -4.88 -12.52 10.01
CA HIS A 53 -5.41 -13.47 10.99
C HIS A 53 -5.62 -14.90 10.44
N PHE A 54 -4.60 -15.44 9.75
CA PHE A 54 -4.60 -16.79 9.18
C PHE A 54 -5.61 -17.03 8.04
N ARG A 55 -6.16 -15.97 7.44
CA ARG A 55 -6.97 -16.04 6.22
C ARG A 55 -6.37 -15.15 5.14
N GLU A 56 -6.49 -15.55 3.89
CA GLU A 56 -6.16 -14.68 2.78
C GLU A 56 -7.30 -13.68 2.56
N ILE A 57 -6.96 -12.40 2.51
CA ILE A 57 -7.91 -11.33 2.22
C ILE A 57 -7.40 -10.49 1.05
N GLU A 58 -8.33 -9.89 0.33
CA GLU A 58 -8.03 -9.00 -0.79
C GLU A 58 -8.30 -7.54 -0.40
N GLY A 59 -7.31 -6.69 -0.64
CA GLY A 59 -7.45 -5.24 -0.61
C GLY A 59 -7.53 -4.66 -2.01
N VAL A 60 -8.30 -3.59 -2.18
CA VAL A 60 -8.46 -2.85 -3.43
C VAL A 60 -7.93 -1.43 -3.26
N ILE A 61 -7.16 -0.94 -4.23
CA ILE A 61 -6.60 0.40 -4.27
C ILE A 61 -7.46 1.24 -5.21
N ASP A 62 -8.22 2.16 -4.64
CA ASP A 62 -8.96 3.17 -5.39
C ASP A 62 -8.05 4.38 -5.58
N VAL A 63 -7.36 4.40 -6.73
CA VAL A 63 -6.38 5.44 -7.08
C VAL A 63 -7.02 6.82 -7.23
N ASP A 64 -8.26 6.86 -7.73
CA ASP A 64 -9.00 8.10 -7.99
C ASP A 64 -9.44 8.75 -6.67
N ARG A 65 -9.95 7.93 -5.74
CA ARG A 65 -10.41 8.40 -4.42
C ARG A 65 -9.29 8.41 -3.37
N LYS A 66 -8.08 7.93 -3.73
CA LYS A 66 -6.95 7.73 -2.81
C LYS A 66 -7.35 6.94 -1.57
N LYS A 67 -8.04 5.81 -1.78
CA LYS A 67 -8.47 4.92 -0.71
C LYS A 67 -7.88 3.53 -0.88
N PHE A 68 -7.59 2.87 0.23
CA PHE A 68 -7.39 1.43 0.31
C PHE A 68 -8.63 0.81 0.93
N ILE A 69 -9.24 -0.14 0.25
CA ILE A 69 -10.52 -0.73 0.64
C ILE A 69 -10.26 -2.18 1.06
N LEU A 70 -10.72 -2.53 2.25
CA LEU A 70 -10.61 -3.87 2.82
C LEU A 70 -11.97 -4.33 3.33
N GLY A 71 -12.67 -5.13 2.52
CA GLY A 71 -14.07 -5.47 2.78
C GLY A 71 -14.96 -4.21 2.78
N GLN A 72 -15.56 -3.88 3.93
CA GLN A 72 -16.40 -2.69 4.12
C GLN A 72 -15.66 -1.48 4.70
N HIS A 73 -14.35 -1.62 4.99
CA HIS A 73 -13.56 -0.55 5.57
C HIS A 73 -12.78 0.19 4.47
N GLU A 74 -12.80 1.52 4.53
CA GLU A 74 -11.99 2.38 3.67
C GLU A 74 -10.91 3.07 4.51
N TYR A 75 -9.68 3.03 4.03
CA TYR A 75 -8.52 3.68 4.64
C TYR A 75 -7.95 4.72 3.69
N GLU A 76 -7.46 5.83 4.23
CA GLU A 76 -6.90 6.91 3.42
C GLU A 76 -5.46 6.64 3.00
N LEU A 77 -5.14 6.97 1.74
CA LEU A 77 -3.79 6.92 1.21
C LEU A 77 -3.12 8.29 1.35
N ILE A 78 -2.15 8.37 2.26
CA ILE A 78 -1.37 9.59 2.50
C ILE A 78 -0.06 9.50 1.75
N SER A 79 0.15 10.39 0.78
CA SER A 79 1.43 10.52 0.06
C SER A 79 2.59 10.72 1.03
N GLN A 80 3.60 9.87 0.90
CA GLN A 80 4.88 9.98 1.60
C GLN A 80 5.87 10.63 0.64
N HIS A 81 6.18 11.91 0.84
CA HIS A 81 7.33 12.53 0.19
C HIS A 81 8.60 12.03 0.88
N LYS A 82 9.30 11.05 0.29
CA LYS A 82 10.69 10.82 0.69
C LYS A 82 11.52 12.00 0.24
N GLN A 83 12.06 12.76 1.19
CA GLN A 83 13.14 13.69 0.84
C GLN A 83 14.37 12.87 0.43
N PRO A 84 15.06 13.25 -0.66
CA PRO A 84 16.15 12.46 -1.24
C PRO A 84 17.37 12.25 -0.32
N TRP A 85 17.42 12.87 0.86
CA TRP A 85 18.56 12.89 1.78
C TRP A 85 18.38 12.06 3.06
N GLN A 86 17.22 11.41 3.27
CA GLN A 86 16.97 10.57 4.46
C GLN A 86 17.22 9.07 4.18
N GLY A 87 18.35 8.78 3.52
CA GLY A 87 18.87 7.42 3.28
C GLY A 87 20.12 7.14 4.10
#